data_AF-A0A3A2J2N4-F1
#
_entry.id   AF-A0A3A2J2N4-F1
#
_cell.length_a   1.000
_cell.length_b   1.000
_cell.length_c   1.000
_cell.angle_alpha   90.00
_cell.angle_beta   90.00
_cell.angle_gamma   90.00
#
_symmetry.space_group_name_H-M   'P 1'
#
loop_
_entity.id
_entity.type
_entity.pdbx_description
1 polymer ?
#
loop_
_entity_poly.entity_id
_entity_poly.type
_entity_poly.pdbx_seq_one_letter_code
_entity_poly.pdbx_strand_id
1 'polypeptide(L)'
;MNTEADLLNSLEDAQGRNPIEFPFGFYIEDDHQESNGGSFFWYQSNKELQHAIRNDLIDALTDGQSSDIQDVKNEIADLFENSHGAEDLLNHLNVILSELELRLQFMGGFEDLCKGKDEWAKFFRESYREECLEDIEDIPTKKLQGSIKKSEQADFAEFVSEYVI
;
A
#
# COMPACT_ATOMS: atom_id res chain seq x y z
N MET A 1 9.42 0.49 -24.68
CA MET A 1 9.50 -0.98 -24.50
C MET A 1 10.44 -1.14 -23.33
N ASN A 2 9.89 -1.40 -22.14
CA ASN A 2 10.68 -1.65 -20.94
C ASN A 2 10.81 -3.17 -20.80
N THR A 3 12.01 -3.64 -20.54
CA THR A 3 12.36 -5.07 -20.44
C THR A 3 12.10 -5.61 -19.03
N GLU A 4 11.99 -6.94 -18.85
CA GLU A 4 11.78 -7.61 -17.55
C GLU A 4 12.71 -7.11 -16.43
N ALA A 5 13.97 -6.78 -16.76
CA ALA A 5 14.93 -6.19 -15.82
C ALA A 5 14.57 -4.75 -15.39
N ASP A 6 13.90 -3.98 -16.26
CA ASP A 6 13.42 -2.62 -15.92
C ASP A 6 12.21 -2.64 -14.97
N LEU A 7 11.53 -3.80 -14.83
CA LEU A 7 10.30 -3.98 -14.04
C LEU A 7 10.55 -4.57 -12.65
N LEU A 8 11.51 -5.50 -12.50
CA LEU A 8 12.08 -5.85 -11.18
C LEU A 8 12.72 -4.61 -10.53
N ASN A 9 13.43 -3.81 -11.33
CA ASN A 9 13.85 -2.47 -10.92
C ASN A 9 12.63 -1.58 -10.61
N SER A 10 11.50 -1.66 -11.32
CA SER A 10 10.35 -0.80 -11.00
C SER A 10 9.69 -1.07 -9.65
N LEU A 11 9.74 -2.32 -9.16
CA LEU A 11 9.25 -2.65 -7.83
C LEU A 11 10.31 -2.37 -6.75
N GLU A 12 11.56 -2.83 -6.93
CA GLU A 12 12.66 -2.44 -6.03
C GLU A 12 12.85 -0.93 -5.95
N ASP A 13 12.71 -0.22 -7.07
CA ASP A 13 12.80 1.24 -7.10
C ASP A 13 11.57 1.89 -6.46
N ALA A 14 10.40 1.24 -6.47
CA ALA A 14 9.15 1.76 -5.88
C ALA A 14 9.02 1.53 -4.39
N GLN A 15 9.85 0.64 -3.83
CA GLN A 15 10.00 0.47 -2.40
C GLN A 15 10.62 1.74 -1.81
N GLY A 16 9.99 2.26 -0.76
CA GLY A 16 10.49 3.42 -0.05
C GLY A 16 10.56 4.71 -0.88
N ARG A 17 9.69 4.87 -1.88
CA ARG A 17 9.57 6.14 -2.61
C ARG A 17 8.80 7.18 -1.80
N ASN A 18 9.05 8.46 -2.08
CA ASN A 18 8.25 9.54 -1.51
C ASN A 18 6.86 9.58 -2.18
N PRO A 19 5.76 9.39 -1.42
CA PRO A 19 4.39 9.35 -1.96
C PRO A 19 3.86 10.68 -2.52
N ILE A 20 4.55 11.80 -2.27
CA ILE A 20 4.26 13.11 -2.90
C ILE A 20 4.90 13.20 -4.30
N GLU A 21 6.10 12.64 -4.44
CA GLU A 21 6.89 12.75 -5.68
C GLU A 21 6.53 11.66 -6.69
N PHE A 22 6.07 10.51 -6.21
CA PHE A 22 5.80 9.35 -7.05
C PHE A 22 4.34 8.92 -6.99
N PRO A 23 3.71 8.68 -8.15
CA PRO A 23 2.30 8.30 -8.23
C PRO A 23 2.06 6.83 -7.83
N PHE A 24 3.12 6.08 -7.50
CA PHE A 24 3.07 4.72 -7.02
C PHE A 24 4.20 4.41 -6.02
N GLY A 25 3.91 3.54 -5.07
CA GLY A 25 4.87 2.91 -4.18
C GLY A 25 4.23 1.71 -3.47
N PHE A 26 5.05 0.76 -3.07
CA PHE A 26 4.59 -0.33 -2.20
C PHE A 26 5.61 -0.60 -1.09
N TYR A 27 5.11 -1.17 0.00
CA TYR A 27 5.88 -1.85 1.03
C TYR A 27 5.40 -3.30 1.04
N ILE A 28 6.32 -4.26 1.08
CA ILE A 28 6.04 -5.68 1.37
C ILE A 28 6.92 -6.02 2.57
N GLU A 29 6.31 -6.48 3.66
CA GLU A 29 7.04 -7.05 4.80
C GLU A 29 7.12 -8.56 4.61
N ASP A 30 8.29 -9.13 4.88
CA ASP A 30 8.48 -10.58 4.94
C ASP A 30 7.63 -11.14 6.11
N ASP A 31 6.90 -12.22 5.86
CA ASP A 31 5.88 -12.79 6.74
C ASP A 31 6.42 -13.11 8.16
N HIS A 32 6.28 -12.15 9.08
CA HIS A 32 6.41 -12.39 10.51
C HIS A 32 5.01 -12.41 11.14
N GLN A 33 4.52 -13.63 11.34
CA GLN A 33 3.20 -14.02 11.90
C GLN A 33 2.78 -13.34 13.23
N GLU A 34 3.60 -12.47 13.81
CA GLU A 34 3.35 -11.78 15.09
C GLU A 34 3.38 -10.24 15.01
N SER A 35 3.79 -9.64 13.88
CA SER A 35 3.69 -8.18 13.70
C SER A 35 2.33 -7.85 13.07
N ASN A 36 1.76 -6.69 13.41
CA ASN A 36 0.72 -6.07 12.56
C ASN A 36 1.35 -5.56 11.24
N GLY A 37 2.35 -6.28 10.72
CA GLY A 37 3.16 -5.94 9.57
C GLY A 37 2.39 -6.04 8.28
N GLY A 38 2.40 -4.97 7.49
CA GLY A 38 1.43 -4.76 6.44
C GLY A 38 2.06 -4.36 5.14
N SER A 39 1.78 -5.13 4.09
CA SER A 39 2.09 -4.63 2.75
C SER A 39 1.16 -3.46 2.43
N PHE A 40 1.75 -2.31 2.10
CA PHE A 40 1.02 -1.08 1.85
C PHE A 40 1.22 -0.65 0.40
N PHE A 41 0.15 -0.33 -0.32
CA PHE A 41 0.21 0.14 -1.70
C PHE A 41 -0.42 1.53 -1.76
N TRP A 42 0.31 2.53 -2.27
CA TRP A 42 -0.29 3.81 -2.61
C TRP A 42 -0.25 4.13 -4.09
N TYR A 43 -1.35 4.64 -4.61
CA TYR A 43 -1.45 5.13 -5.97
C TYR A 43 -2.26 6.42 -6.06
N GLN A 44 -1.93 7.26 -7.03
CA GLN A 44 -2.62 8.54 -7.27
C GLN A 44 -4.08 8.36 -7.71
N SER A 45 -4.46 7.19 -8.25
CA SER A 45 -5.84 6.86 -8.63
C SER A 45 -6.16 5.36 -8.58
N ASN A 46 -7.45 5.01 -8.42
CA ASN A 46 -7.93 3.62 -8.46
C ASN A 46 -7.59 2.88 -9.77
N LYS A 47 -7.46 3.61 -10.89
CA LYS A 47 -7.10 3.00 -12.18
C LYS A 47 -5.64 2.57 -12.23
N GLU A 48 -4.75 3.40 -11.67
CA GLU A 48 -3.32 3.10 -11.61
C GLU A 48 -3.04 1.97 -10.62
N LEU A 49 -3.74 1.98 -9.48
CA LEU A 49 -3.75 0.90 -8.51
C LEU A 49 -4.18 -0.44 -9.13
N GLN A 50 -5.30 -0.46 -9.86
CA GLN A 50 -5.75 -1.65 -10.57
C GLN A 50 -4.71 -2.13 -11.57
N HIS A 51 -4.10 -1.21 -12.31
CA HIS A 51 -3.06 -1.55 -13.29
C HIS A 51 -1.85 -2.21 -12.64
N ALA A 52 -1.38 -1.64 -11.53
CA ALA A 52 -0.18 -2.12 -10.85
C ALA A 52 -0.39 -3.45 -10.12
N ILE A 53 -1.52 -3.61 -9.41
CA ILE A 53 -1.84 -4.91 -8.79
C ILE A 53 -2.03 -5.97 -9.87
N ARG A 54 -2.80 -5.68 -10.92
CA ARG A 54 -3.12 -6.67 -11.96
C ARG A 54 -1.89 -7.07 -12.77
N ASN A 55 -1.07 -6.12 -13.18
CA ASN A 55 0.01 -6.40 -14.12
C ASN A 55 1.33 -6.51 -13.36
N ASP A 56 1.76 -5.44 -12.72
CA ASP A 56 3.12 -5.33 -12.20
C ASP A 56 3.38 -6.30 -11.02
N LEU A 57 2.46 -6.37 -10.06
CA LEU A 57 2.60 -7.23 -8.88
C LEU A 57 2.48 -8.72 -9.24
N ILE A 58 1.44 -9.09 -9.98
CA ILE A 58 1.22 -10.49 -10.37
C ILE A 58 2.33 -10.99 -11.29
N ASP A 59 2.78 -10.19 -12.27
CA ASP A 59 3.87 -10.60 -13.15
C ASP A 59 5.18 -10.80 -12.40
N ALA A 60 5.49 -9.94 -11.42
CA ALA A 60 6.70 -10.05 -10.63
C ALA A 60 6.74 -11.29 -9.72
N LEU A 61 5.60 -11.74 -9.20
CA LEU A 61 5.53 -12.84 -8.24
C LEU A 61 5.37 -14.23 -8.88
N THR A 62 4.99 -14.28 -10.16
CA THR A 62 4.62 -15.53 -10.83
C THR A 62 5.58 -15.92 -11.97
N ASP A 63 6.71 -15.21 -12.11
CA ASP A 63 7.71 -15.38 -13.18
C ASP A 63 7.11 -15.36 -14.61
N GLY A 64 5.90 -14.79 -14.77
CA GLY A 64 5.24 -14.57 -16.06
C GLY A 64 4.87 -15.81 -16.89
N GLN A 65 4.97 -17.04 -16.35
CA GLN A 65 4.82 -18.27 -17.14
C GLN A 65 3.73 -19.24 -16.61
N SER A 66 2.46 -18.86 -16.74
CA SER A 66 1.34 -19.79 -16.66
C SER A 66 0.09 -19.21 -17.34
N SER A 67 -0.69 -20.07 -18.00
CA SER A 67 -2.04 -19.73 -18.47
C SER A 67 -2.95 -19.25 -17.34
N ASP A 68 -2.69 -19.73 -16.12
CA ASP A 68 -3.49 -19.48 -14.94
C ASP A 68 -3.29 -18.03 -14.43
N ILE A 69 -2.15 -17.41 -14.76
CA ILE A 69 -1.89 -15.99 -14.43
C ILE A 69 -2.88 -15.07 -15.15
N GLN A 70 -3.19 -15.37 -16.41
CA GLN A 70 -4.10 -14.49 -17.16
C GLN A 70 -5.53 -14.55 -16.60
N ASP A 71 -5.92 -15.70 -16.05
CA ASP A 71 -7.20 -15.85 -15.35
C ASP A 71 -7.20 -15.06 -14.03
N VAL A 72 -6.12 -15.12 -13.24
CA VAL A 72 -5.94 -14.30 -12.03
C VAL A 72 -5.99 -12.80 -12.36
N LYS A 73 -5.33 -12.37 -13.43
CA LYS A 73 -5.36 -10.97 -13.89
C LYS A 73 -6.76 -10.52 -14.29
N ASN A 74 -7.56 -11.40 -14.89
CA ASN A 74 -8.93 -11.08 -15.25
C ASN A 74 -9.82 -11.04 -14.01
N GLU A 75 -9.62 -11.96 -13.07
CA GLU A 75 -10.34 -11.96 -11.78
C GLU A 75 -10.08 -10.66 -11.00
N ILE A 76 -8.83 -10.21 -10.91
CA ILE A 76 -8.49 -8.90 -10.31
C ILE A 76 -9.20 -7.77 -11.07
N ALA A 77 -9.22 -7.80 -12.40
CA ALA A 77 -9.92 -6.77 -13.17
C ALA A 77 -11.42 -6.71 -12.84
N ASP A 78 -12.07 -7.87 -12.77
CA ASP A 78 -13.48 -8.00 -12.45
C ASP A 78 -13.80 -7.56 -11.02
N LEU A 79 -12.90 -7.82 -10.04
CA LEU A 79 -13.06 -7.35 -8.67
C LEU A 79 -13.10 -5.82 -8.57
N PHE A 80 -12.23 -5.13 -9.31
CA PHE A 80 -12.23 -3.66 -9.34
C PHE A 80 -13.51 -3.09 -9.97
N GLU A 81 -14.17 -3.82 -10.87
CA GLU A 81 -15.42 -3.40 -11.50
C GLU A 81 -16.67 -3.72 -10.65
N ASN A 82 -16.64 -4.81 -9.89
CA ASN A 82 -17.82 -5.36 -9.21
C ASN A 82 -17.82 -5.21 -7.69
N SER A 83 -16.70 -4.83 -7.07
CA SER A 83 -16.62 -4.65 -5.61
C SER A 83 -17.54 -3.55 -5.09
N HIS A 84 -18.12 -3.79 -3.91
CA HIS A 84 -19.08 -2.89 -3.27
C HIS A 84 -18.43 -1.95 -2.24
N GLY A 85 -17.18 -1.56 -2.48
CA GLY A 85 -16.43 -0.64 -1.63
C GLY A 85 -14.96 -1.04 -1.50
N ALA A 86 -14.14 -0.15 -0.92
CA ALA A 86 -12.71 -0.38 -0.79
C ALA A 86 -12.37 -1.56 0.14
N GLU A 87 -13.13 -1.75 1.23
CA GLU A 87 -12.93 -2.86 2.17
C GLU A 87 -13.27 -4.22 1.53
N ASP A 88 -14.36 -4.27 0.78
CA ASP A 88 -14.77 -5.47 0.03
C ASP A 88 -13.74 -5.84 -1.04
N LEU A 89 -13.24 -4.84 -1.78
CA LEU A 89 -12.16 -5.02 -2.75
C LEU A 89 -10.87 -5.52 -2.09
N LEU A 90 -10.45 -4.89 -0.98
CA LEU A 90 -9.25 -5.28 -0.24
C LEU A 90 -9.32 -6.73 0.27
N ASN A 91 -10.48 -7.14 0.79
CA ASN A 91 -10.69 -8.50 1.28
C ASN A 91 -10.59 -9.53 0.15
N HIS A 92 -11.23 -9.29 -0.99
CA HIS A 92 -11.16 -10.21 -2.13
C HIS A 92 -9.75 -10.26 -2.75
N LEU A 93 -9.07 -9.11 -2.86
CA LEU A 93 -7.68 -9.07 -3.31
C LEU A 93 -6.78 -9.88 -2.38
N ASN A 94 -6.96 -9.78 -1.06
CA ASN A 94 -6.20 -10.56 -0.09
C ASN A 94 -6.44 -12.07 -0.18
N VAL A 95 -7.61 -12.52 -0.65
CA VAL A 95 -7.82 -13.96 -0.92
C VAL A 95 -6.90 -14.41 -2.06
N ILE A 96 -6.87 -13.65 -3.16
CA ILE A 96 -6.02 -13.96 -4.32
C ILE A 96 -4.53 -13.87 -3.93
N LEU A 97 -4.13 -12.81 -3.25
CA LEU A 97 -2.74 -12.54 -2.90
C LEU A 97 -2.19 -13.48 -1.81
N SER A 98 -3.07 -14.11 -1.02
CA SER A 98 -2.64 -15.09 0.00
C SER A 98 -1.96 -16.33 -0.60
N GLU A 99 -2.28 -16.69 -1.85
CA GLU A 99 -1.59 -17.76 -2.57
C GLU A 99 -0.14 -17.41 -2.91
N LEU A 100 0.17 -16.11 -2.91
CA LEU A 100 1.51 -15.55 -3.15
C LEU A 100 2.19 -15.11 -1.85
N GLU A 101 1.68 -15.55 -0.69
CA GLU A 101 2.17 -15.16 0.64
C GLU A 101 2.15 -13.64 0.87
N LEU A 102 1.25 -12.93 0.17
CA LEU A 102 1.09 -11.47 0.28
C LEU A 102 -0.22 -11.08 0.93
N ARG A 103 -0.17 -9.99 1.70
CA ARG A 103 -1.34 -9.40 2.33
C ARG A 103 -1.29 -7.88 2.32
N LEU A 104 -2.28 -7.27 1.67
CA LEU A 104 -2.54 -5.84 1.66
C LEU A 104 -3.26 -5.42 2.94
N GLN A 105 -2.70 -4.45 3.66
CA GLN A 105 -3.38 -3.86 4.83
C GLN A 105 -4.11 -2.55 4.52
N PHE A 106 -3.72 -1.87 3.45
CA PHE A 106 -4.40 -0.69 2.95
C PHE A 106 -4.24 -0.56 1.44
N MET A 107 -5.21 0.13 0.85
CA MET A 107 -5.22 0.47 -0.55
C MET A 107 -5.86 1.86 -0.74
N GLY A 108 -5.10 2.81 -1.29
CA GLY A 108 -5.56 4.20 -1.46
C GLY A 108 -4.44 5.14 -1.87
N GLY A 109 -4.71 6.45 -1.94
CA GLY A 109 -3.68 7.45 -2.25
C GLY A 109 -2.99 8.02 -1.01
N PHE A 110 -1.94 8.84 -1.22
CA PHE A 110 -1.32 9.62 -0.15
C PHE A 110 -2.31 10.55 0.56
N GLU A 111 -3.31 11.05 -0.16
CA GLU A 111 -4.36 11.85 0.43
C GLU A 111 -5.22 11.03 1.41
N ASP A 112 -5.47 9.76 1.09
CA ASP A 112 -6.19 8.83 1.97
C ASP A 112 -5.35 8.46 3.20
N LEU A 113 -4.02 8.34 3.07
CA LEU A 113 -3.12 8.27 4.24
C LEU A 113 -3.24 9.50 5.14
N CYS A 114 -3.26 10.69 4.54
CA CYS A 114 -3.29 11.95 5.27
C CYS A 114 -4.60 12.18 6.03
N LYS A 115 -5.75 11.75 5.49
CA LYS A 115 -7.07 12.13 6.04
C LYS A 115 -8.13 11.02 6.06
N GLY A 116 -7.78 9.82 5.60
CA GLY A 116 -8.66 8.66 5.51
C GLY A 116 -9.21 8.24 6.87
N LYS A 117 -10.39 7.64 6.82
CA LYS A 117 -11.14 7.18 8.01
C LYS A 117 -10.92 5.70 8.31
N ASP A 118 -10.24 4.97 7.44
CA ASP A 118 -9.94 3.57 7.68
C ASP A 118 -9.01 3.44 8.91
N GLU A 119 -9.10 2.31 9.60
CA GLU A 119 -8.37 2.09 10.84
C GLU A 119 -6.86 1.99 10.60
N TRP A 120 -6.44 1.48 9.44
CA TRP A 120 -5.03 1.37 9.11
C TRP A 120 -4.39 2.74 8.91
N ALA A 121 -4.99 3.64 8.11
CA ALA A 121 -4.45 4.99 7.94
C ALA A 121 -4.50 5.80 9.25
N LYS A 122 -5.45 5.53 10.15
CA LYS A 122 -5.43 6.14 11.50
C LYS A 122 -4.24 5.66 12.31
N PHE A 123 -4.04 4.35 12.38
CA PHE A 123 -2.90 3.72 13.04
C PHE A 123 -1.59 4.27 12.48
N PHE A 124 -1.45 4.34 11.15
CA PHE A 124 -0.23 4.80 10.52
C PHE A 124 0.10 6.28 10.82
N ARG A 125 -0.92 7.15 10.90
CA ARG A 125 -0.75 8.55 11.35
C ARG A 125 -0.39 8.66 12.83
N GLU A 126 -0.84 7.70 13.64
CA GLU A 126 -0.44 7.59 15.04
C GLU A 126 1.04 7.20 15.11
N SER A 127 1.48 6.11 14.44
CA SER A 127 2.89 5.69 14.39
C SER A 127 3.83 6.81 13.95
N TYR A 128 3.49 7.55 12.88
CA TYR A 128 4.26 8.73 12.47
C TYR A 128 4.46 9.75 13.60
N ARG A 129 3.41 10.03 14.36
CA ARG A 129 3.47 11.01 15.46
C ARG A 129 4.18 10.45 16.67
N GLU A 130 4.12 9.15 16.91
CA GLU A 130 4.87 8.51 17.99
C GLU A 130 6.38 8.58 17.73
N GLU A 131 6.80 8.44 16.48
CA GLU A 131 8.21 8.58 16.08
C GLU A 131 8.69 10.05 16.07
N CYS A 132 7.81 11.00 15.73
CA CYS A 132 8.20 12.41 15.55
C CYS A 132 8.00 13.32 16.77
N LEU A 133 7.14 12.96 17.72
CA LEU A 133 6.83 13.79 18.89
C LEU A 133 7.52 13.25 20.14
N GLU A 134 8.28 14.11 20.81
CA GLU A 134 8.72 13.85 22.18
C GLU A 134 7.53 14.07 23.14
N ASP A 135 7.41 13.24 24.18
CA ASP A 135 6.40 13.33 25.26
C ASP A 135 4.92 13.14 24.83
N ILE A 136 4.62 12.07 24.08
CA ILE A 136 3.25 11.75 23.63
C ILE A 136 2.32 11.14 24.70
N GLU A 137 2.83 10.78 25.88
CA GLU A 137 2.10 9.97 26.89
C GLU A 137 0.75 10.59 27.32
N ASP A 138 0.68 11.93 27.32
CA ASP A 138 -0.53 12.68 27.69
C ASP A 138 -1.41 13.07 26.48
N ILE A 139 -1.00 12.74 25.25
CA ILE A 139 -1.74 13.05 24.03
C ILE A 139 -2.79 11.95 23.78
N PRO A 140 -4.09 12.28 23.70
CA PRO A 140 -5.10 11.28 23.38
C PRO A 140 -4.86 10.67 22.00
N THR A 141 -4.95 9.33 21.86
CA THR A 141 -4.90 8.58 20.59
C THR A 141 -5.72 9.23 19.48
N LYS A 142 -6.92 9.74 19.77
CA LYS A 142 -7.75 10.42 18.77
C LYS A 142 -7.09 11.66 18.15
N LYS A 143 -6.21 12.35 18.87
CA LYS A 143 -5.39 13.44 18.32
C LYS A 143 -4.24 12.90 17.48
N LEU A 144 -3.59 11.82 17.94
CA LEU A 144 -2.51 11.14 17.21
C LEU A 144 -2.99 10.49 15.90
N GLN A 145 -4.25 10.07 15.83
CA GLN A 145 -4.87 9.51 14.61
C GLN A 145 -5.48 10.58 13.69
N GLY A 146 -5.41 11.86 14.09
CA GLY A 146 -5.98 12.99 13.36
C GLY A 146 -5.35 13.18 11.97
N SER A 147 -6.00 13.93 11.09
CA SER A 147 -5.46 14.17 9.74
C SER A 147 -4.09 14.87 9.78
N ILE A 148 -3.21 14.55 8.84
CA ILE A 148 -1.92 15.22 8.62
C ILE A 148 -2.17 16.58 7.99
N LYS A 149 -1.66 17.66 8.60
CA LYS A 149 -1.80 19.01 8.03
C LYS A 149 -0.90 19.16 6.82
N LYS A 150 -1.25 20.06 5.89
CA LYS A 150 -0.41 20.36 4.72
C LYS A 150 1.05 20.71 5.06
N SER A 151 1.29 21.36 6.20
CA SER A 151 2.63 21.70 6.67
C SER A 151 3.45 20.51 7.17
N GLU A 152 2.79 19.39 7.50
CA GLU A 152 3.38 18.15 8.05
C GLU A 152 3.51 17.07 6.95
N GLN A 153 2.97 17.31 5.75
CA GLN A 153 2.89 16.29 4.70
C GLN A 153 4.25 15.89 4.12
N ALA A 154 5.22 16.80 4.07
CA ALA A 154 6.56 16.46 3.59
C ALA A 154 7.24 15.47 4.54
N ASP A 155 7.28 15.79 5.83
CA ASP A 155 7.84 14.94 6.87
C ASP A 155 7.08 13.60 6.98
N PHE A 156 5.75 13.63 6.84
CA PHE A 156 4.95 12.41 6.81
C PHE A 156 5.24 11.54 5.58
N ALA A 157 5.47 12.15 4.42
CA ALA A 157 5.84 11.41 3.20
C ALA A 157 7.24 10.78 3.31
N GLU A 158 8.18 11.47 3.95
CA GLU A 158 9.50 10.92 4.30
C GLU A 158 9.35 9.71 5.24
N PHE A 159 8.56 9.85 6.31
CA PHE A 159 8.22 8.73 7.19
C PHE A 159 7.60 7.54 6.45
N VAL A 160 6.65 7.77 5.53
CA VAL A 160 6.06 6.70 4.71
C VAL A 160 7.12 6.00 3.86
N SER A 161 8.06 6.77 3.30
CA SER A 161 9.12 6.24 2.43
C SER A 161 10.20 5.48 3.19
N GLU A 162 10.44 5.84 4.44
CA GLU A 162 11.43 5.20 5.31
C GLU A 162 10.81 4.18 6.26
N TYR A 163 9.49 3.97 6.18
CA TYR A 163 8.77 3.06 7.05
C TYR A 163 9.26 1.63 6.79
N VAL A 164 10.16 1.19 7.65
CA VAL A 164 10.62 -0.18 7.76
C VAL A 164 10.22 -0.63 9.16
N ILE A 165 9.14 -1.40 9.27
CA ILE A 165 8.86 -2.18 10.47
C ILE A 165 9.39 -3.59 10.25
#